data_AF-A0A1X2CWT5-F1
#
_entry.id   AF-A0A1X2CWT5-F1
#
_cell.length_a   1.000
_cell.length_b   1.000
_cell.length_c   1.000
_cell.angle_alpha   90.00
_cell.angle_beta   90.00
_cell.angle_gamma   90.00
#
_symmetry.space_group_name_H-M   'P 1'
#
loop_
_entity.id
_entity.type
_entity.pdbx_description
1 polymer ?
#
loop_
_entity_poly.entity_id
_entity_poly.type
_entity_poly.pdbx_seq_one_letter_code
_entity_poly.pdbx_strand_id
1 'polypeptide(L)'
;MARYVALLGALLVILVIGATAEPKIAAADSTEDFPIPRRMIATTCDAEQILAATRDTSPVYYQRYMIDYNNHPNVQQAVQDKAHWFFSLSAADRRDYSEHFYNGDPLWFAWPNHMKIFFNNKGVVAKSTEACNNYPAGDMSVWNWA
;
A
#
# COMPACT_ATOMS: atom_id res chain seq x y z
N MET A 1 -0.52 -29.29 71.50
CA MET A 1 -1.37 -28.51 70.55
C MET A 1 -0.49 -27.68 69.60
N ALA A 2 0.39 -28.32 68.82
CA ALA A 2 1.29 -27.62 67.88
C ALA A 2 1.58 -28.42 66.61
N ARG A 3 0.78 -29.47 66.34
CA ARG A 3 0.96 -30.38 65.20
C ARG A 3 -0.28 -30.54 64.31
N TYR A 4 -1.39 -29.86 64.64
CA TYR A 4 -2.64 -29.90 63.87
C TYR A 4 -3.06 -28.57 63.25
N VAL A 5 -2.26 -27.50 63.39
CA VAL A 5 -2.47 -26.24 62.65
C VAL A 5 -1.65 -26.22 61.34
N ALA A 6 -0.85 -27.27 61.09
CA ALA A 6 -0.06 -27.43 59.88
C ALA A 6 -0.86 -27.99 58.68
N LEU A 7 -2.16 -28.30 58.85
CA LEU A 7 -2.97 -28.98 57.84
C LEU A 7 -4.18 -28.16 57.31
N LEU A 8 -4.36 -26.90 57.74
CA LEU A 8 -5.52 -26.07 57.34
C LEU A 8 -5.18 -24.64 56.92
N GLY A 9 -3.99 -24.44 56.36
CA GLY A 9 -3.62 -23.18 55.67
C GLY A 9 -3.04 -23.39 54.27
N ALA A 10 -3.08 -24.63 53.78
CA ALA A 10 -2.65 -25.00 52.45
C ALA A 10 -3.78 -24.74 51.44
N LEU A 11 -4.10 -23.47 51.16
CA LEU A 11 -4.96 -23.06 50.03
C LEU A 11 -5.08 -21.52 49.93
N LEU A 12 -3.98 -20.81 49.68
CA LEU A 12 -4.06 -19.44 49.14
C LEU A 12 -2.72 -18.97 48.56
N VAL A 13 -2.21 -19.73 47.60
CA VAL A 13 -1.23 -19.20 46.64
C VAL A 13 -1.95 -19.11 45.30
N ILE A 14 -2.75 -18.06 45.13
CA ILE A 14 -3.25 -17.68 43.81
C ILE A 14 -2.09 -16.95 43.12
N LEU A 15 -1.31 -17.69 42.34
CA LEU A 15 -0.44 -17.11 41.31
C LEU A 15 -1.33 -16.38 40.32
N VAL A 16 -1.44 -15.06 40.44
CA VAL A 16 -1.85 -14.21 39.32
C VAL A 16 -0.61 -14.00 38.46
N ILE A 17 -0.28 -15.00 37.63
CA ILE A 17 0.54 -14.73 36.45
C ILE A 17 -0.41 -14.05 35.47
N GLY A 18 -0.45 -12.72 35.52
CA GLY A 18 -1.01 -11.94 34.42
C GLY A 18 -0.17 -12.25 33.20
N ALA A 19 -0.68 -13.11 32.32
CA ALA A 19 -0.16 -13.19 30.96
C ALA A 19 -0.40 -11.82 30.35
N THR A 20 0.63 -10.97 30.33
CA THR A 20 0.70 -9.82 29.43
C THR A 20 0.78 -10.40 28.03
N ALA A 21 -0.34 -10.88 27.52
CA ALA A 21 -0.53 -11.02 26.09
C ALA A 21 -0.47 -9.58 25.57
N GLU A 22 0.73 -9.16 25.17
CA GLU A 22 0.86 -7.96 24.36
C GLU A 22 -0.15 -8.12 23.22
N PRO A 23 -1.03 -7.13 22.98
CA PRO A 23 -1.93 -7.19 21.85
C PRO A 23 -1.02 -7.36 20.63
N LYS A 24 -1.04 -8.55 20.02
CA LYS A 24 -0.43 -8.76 18.72
C LYS A 24 -1.02 -7.66 17.86
N ILE A 25 -0.17 -6.78 17.35
CA ILE A 25 -0.61 -5.77 16.38
C ILE A 25 -1.42 -6.53 15.35
N ALA A 26 -2.68 -6.13 15.17
CA ALA A 26 -3.51 -6.73 14.15
C ALA A 26 -2.75 -6.53 12.83
N ALA A 27 -2.21 -7.62 12.29
CA ALA A 27 -1.61 -7.57 10.97
C ALA A 27 -2.71 -7.09 10.03
N ALA A 28 -2.44 -6.00 9.31
CA ALA A 28 -3.37 -5.55 8.28
C ALA A 28 -3.62 -6.72 7.32
N ASP A 29 -4.81 -6.78 6.71
CA ASP A 29 -5.26 -7.82 5.78
C ASP A 29 -4.51 -7.77 4.43
N SER A 30 -3.22 -7.43 4.45
CA SER A 30 -2.36 -7.41 3.30
C SER A 30 -2.00 -8.84 2.90
N THR A 31 -2.07 -9.09 1.59
CA THR A 31 -1.60 -10.32 0.97
C THR A 31 -0.52 -9.95 -0.05
N GLU A 32 0.09 -10.94 -0.69
CA GLU A 32 1.08 -10.67 -1.74
C GLU A 32 0.58 -9.67 -2.79
N ASP A 33 -0.70 -9.75 -3.15
CA ASP A 33 -1.30 -8.93 -4.20
C ASP A 33 -2.37 -7.92 -3.70
N PHE A 34 -2.40 -7.60 -2.41
CA PHE A 34 -3.35 -6.63 -1.83
C PHE A 34 -2.75 -5.95 -0.59
N PRO A 35 -3.01 -4.67 -0.32
CA PRO A 35 -3.68 -3.68 -1.18
C PRO A 35 -2.92 -3.32 -2.45
N ILE A 36 -1.57 -3.39 -2.42
CA ILE A 36 -0.73 -3.11 -3.58
C ILE A 36 -0.20 -4.44 -4.18
N PRO A 37 -0.37 -4.67 -5.49
CA PRO A 37 0.11 -5.90 -6.13
C PRO A 37 1.63 -6.10 -6.02
N ARG A 38 2.11 -7.33 -5.79
CA ARG A 38 3.55 -7.65 -5.64
C ARG A 38 4.41 -7.14 -6.79
N ARG A 39 3.85 -7.12 -8.01
CA ARG A 39 4.56 -6.63 -9.20
C ARG A 39 4.84 -5.14 -9.12
N MET A 40 3.94 -4.35 -8.52
CA MET A 40 4.15 -2.93 -8.30
C MET A 40 5.12 -2.68 -7.13
N ILE A 41 5.13 -3.56 -6.13
CA ILE A 41 6.13 -3.53 -5.06
C ILE A 41 7.54 -3.77 -5.62
N ALA A 42 7.69 -4.78 -6.48
CA ALA A 42 8.99 -5.24 -6.99
C ALA A 42 9.52 -4.49 -8.23
N THR A 43 8.70 -3.67 -8.90
CA THR A 43 9.11 -3.01 -10.15
C THR A 43 10.26 -2.03 -9.93
N THR A 44 11.17 -1.96 -10.89
CA THR A 44 12.25 -0.95 -10.96
C THR A 44 11.86 0.25 -11.82
N CYS A 45 10.72 0.19 -12.51
CA CYS A 45 10.22 1.29 -13.32
C CYS A 45 9.65 2.42 -12.45
N ASP A 46 9.72 3.65 -12.94
CA ASP A 46 9.10 4.82 -12.31
C ASP A 46 7.60 4.96 -12.66
N ALA A 47 6.98 6.02 -12.14
CA ALA A 47 5.56 6.29 -12.35
C ALA A 47 5.24 6.51 -13.84
N GLU A 48 6.09 7.27 -14.53
CA GLU A 48 5.92 7.66 -15.92
C GLU A 48 6.01 6.46 -16.86
N GLN A 49 6.99 5.58 -16.63
CA GLN A 49 7.14 4.33 -17.37
C GLN A 49 5.93 3.41 -17.18
N ILE A 50 5.39 3.32 -15.96
CA ILE A 50 4.17 2.53 -15.70
C ILE A 50 2.95 3.17 -16.34
N LEU A 51 2.81 4.50 -16.32
CA LEU A 51 1.72 5.21 -16.99
C LEU A 51 1.78 5.05 -18.50
N ALA A 52 2.95 5.24 -19.11
CA ALA A 52 3.17 5.04 -20.54
C ALA A 52 2.86 3.60 -20.96
N ALA A 53 3.35 2.62 -20.19
CA ALA A 53 3.03 1.22 -20.44
C ALA A 53 1.55 0.92 -20.29
N THR A 54 0.86 1.58 -19.36
CA THR A 54 -0.58 1.41 -19.14
C THR A 54 -1.40 2.05 -20.27
N ARG A 55 -0.97 3.21 -20.79
CA ARG A 55 -1.53 3.86 -21.98
C ARG A 55 -1.60 2.91 -23.16
N ASP A 56 -0.52 2.17 -23.40
CA ASP A 56 -0.39 1.37 -24.63
C ASP A 56 -0.89 -0.08 -24.44
N THR A 57 -0.76 -0.66 -23.24
CA THR A 57 -1.20 -2.05 -22.98
C THR A 57 -2.64 -2.17 -22.46
N SER A 58 -3.17 -1.10 -21.87
CA SER A 58 -4.49 -1.04 -21.22
C SER A 58 -5.16 0.34 -21.41
N PRO A 59 -5.32 0.83 -22.66
CA PRO A 59 -5.70 2.21 -22.96
C PRO A 59 -7.00 2.67 -22.30
N VAL A 60 -8.00 1.80 -22.18
CA VAL A 60 -9.28 2.13 -21.51
C VAL A 60 -9.08 2.51 -20.04
N TYR A 61 -8.14 1.87 -19.34
CA TYR A 61 -7.85 2.18 -17.93
C TYR A 61 -7.05 3.48 -17.81
N TYR A 62 -6.07 3.68 -18.69
CA TYR A 62 -5.32 4.93 -18.75
C TYR A 62 -6.24 6.11 -19.04
N GLN A 63 -7.07 6.04 -20.08
CA GLN A 63 -8.02 7.10 -20.45
C GLN A 63 -8.96 7.45 -19.30
N ARG A 64 -9.55 6.44 -18.65
CA ARG A 64 -10.43 6.65 -17.49
C ARG A 64 -9.70 7.31 -16.33
N TYR A 65 -8.48 6.89 -16.05
CA TYR A 65 -7.67 7.51 -15.00
C TYR A 65 -7.32 8.95 -15.34
N MET A 66 -6.88 9.24 -16.57
CA MET A 66 -6.50 10.60 -16.98
C MET A 66 -7.69 11.56 -17.04
N ILE A 67 -8.88 11.08 -17.42
CA ILE A 67 -10.12 11.85 -17.32
C ILE A 67 -10.44 12.19 -15.85
N ASP A 68 -10.34 11.22 -14.95
CA ASP A 68 -10.57 11.45 -13.52
C ASP A 68 -9.51 12.40 -12.92
N TYR A 69 -8.24 12.19 -13.26
CA TYR A 69 -7.10 13.04 -12.91
C TYR A 69 -7.30 14.50 -13.36
N ASN A 70 -7.79 14.73 -14.58
CA ASN A 70 -8.07 16.06 -15.10
C ASN A 70 -9.28 16.73 -14.43
N ASN A 71 -10.21 15.97 -13.85
CA ASN A 71 -11.30 16.52 -13.05
C ASN A 71 -10.86 16.93 -11.64
N HIS A 72 -9.61 16.67 -11.24
CA HIS A 72 -9.05 17.01 -9.93
C HIS A 72 -7.81 17.93 -10.04
N PRO A 73 -7.89 19.08 -10.74
CA PRO A 73 -6.73 19.95 -10.98
C PRO A 73 -6.08 20.47 -9.69
N ASN A 74 -6.84 20.57 -8.60
CA ASN A 74 -6.38 21.06 -7.30
C ASN A 74 -5.42 20.11 -6.57
N VAL A 75 -5.32 18.85 -6.97
CA VAL A 75 -4.43 17.86 -6.32
C VAL A 75 -3.44 17.19 -7.29
N GLN A 76 -3.42 17.57 -8.56
CA GLN A 76 -2.57 16.96 -9.58
C GLN A 76 -1.09 16.89 -9.18
N GLN A 77 -0.51 18.01 -8.73
CA GLN A 77 0.89 18.03 -8.28
C GLN A 77 1.12 17.07 -7.12
N ALA A 78 0.24 17.07 -6.12
CA ALA A 78 0.38 16.20 -4.95
C ALA A 78 0.28 14.71 -5.34
N VAL A 79 -0.47 14.37 -6.39
CA VAL A 79 -0.55 13.00 -6.90
C VAL A 79 0.71 12.59 -7.63
N GLN A 80 1.30 13.48 -8.44
CA GLN A 80 2.61 13.24 -9.06
C GLN A 80 3.68 13.05 -7.98
N ASP A 81 3.75 13.96 -7.00
CA ASP A 81 4.69 13.89 -5.89
C ASP A 81 4.53 12.59 -5.09
N LYS A 82 3.28 12.16 -4.83
CA LYS A 82 2.97 10.89 -4.17
C LYS A 82 3.42 9.69 -4.98
N ALA A 83 3.19 9.70 -6.30
CA ALA A 83 3.64 8.64 -7.18
C ALA A 83 5.17 8.57 -7.20
N HIS A 84 5.86 9.69 -7.44
CA HIS A 84 7.32 9.77 -7.40
C HIS A 84 7.90 9.31 -6.06
N TRP A 85 7.31 9.75 -4.93
CA TRP A 85 7.68 9.26 -3.61
C TRP A 85 7.55 7.74 -3.50
N PHE A 86 6.39 7.17 -3.86
CA PHE A 86 6.16 5.72 -3.79
C PHE A 86 7.16 4.94 -4.65
N PHE A 87 7.43 5.42 -5.88
CA PHE A 87 8.40 4.77 -6.78
C PHE A 87 9.86 5.03 -6.38
N SER A 88 10.15 6.00 -5.51
CA SER A 88 11.49 6.18 -4.93
C SER A 88 11.82 5.21 -3.79
N LEU A 89 10.80 4.62 -3.17
CA LEU A 89 10.95 3.69 -2.04
C LEU A 89 11.59 2.36 -2.46
N SER A 90 12.29 1.72 -1.53
CA SER A 90 12.73 0.33 -1.71
C SER A 90 11.52 -0.62 -1.76
N ALA A 91 11.71 -1.83 -2.30
CA ALA A 91 10.63 -2.83 -2.31
C ALA A 91 10.14 -3.18 -0.88
N ALA A 92 11.04 -3.15 0.11
CA ALA A 92 10.67 -3.38 1.51
C ALA A 92 9.81 -2.22 2.04
N ASP A 93 10.19 -0.97 1.79
CA ASP A 93 9.44 0.20 2.24
C ASP A 93 8.09 0.33 1.52
N ARG A 94 7.99 -0.06 0.24
CA ARG A 94 6.71 -0.16 -0.48
C ARG A 94 5.82 -1.23 0.13
N ARG A 95 6.39 -2.36 0.58
CA ARG A 95 5.63 -3.43 1.23
C ARG A 95 5.11 -2.96 2.59
N ASP A 96 5.96 -2.31 3.39
CA ASP A 96 5.55 -1.68 4.65
C ASP A 96 4.44 -0.64 4.42
N TYR A 97 4.57 0.21 3.39
CA TYR A 97 3.50 1.12 3.00
C TYR A 97 2.21 0.40 2.62
N SER A 98 2.30 -0.73 1.91
CA SER A 98 1.12 -1.55 1.57
C SER A 98 0.46 -2.17 2.79
N GLU A 99 1.23 -2.56 3.82
CA GLU A 99 0.69 -3.05 5.10
C GLU A 99 -0.06 -1.92 5.84
N HIS A 100 0.41 -0.69 5.69
CA HIS A 100 -0.14 0.50 6.34
C HIS A 100 -0.99 1.38 5.40
N PHE A 101 -1.49 0.80 4.30
CA PHE A 101 -2.05 1.56 3.17
C PHE A 101 -3.20 2.50 3.55
N TYR A 102 -3.98 2.15 4.58
CA TYR A 102 -5.15 2.90 5.02
C TYR A 102 -4.87 3.89 6.17
N ASN A 103 -3.61 4.25 6.42
CA ASN A 103 -3.21 5.14 7.52
C ASN A 103 -3.46 6.65 7.27
N GLY A 104 -4.65 7.00 6.78
CA GLY A 104 -5.12 8.40 6.80
C GLY A 104 -4.40 9.34 5.83
N ASP A 105 -3.98 8.86 4.66
CA ASP A 105 -3.44 9.72 3.60
C ASP A 105 -4.41 10.88 3.26
N PRO A 106 -4.00 12.16 3.41
CA PRO A 106 -4.83 13.31 3.06
C PRO A 106 -5.36 13.27 1.61
N LEU A 107 -4.58 12.72 0.66
CA LEU A 107 -5.02 12.56 -0.73
C LEU A 107 -6.19 11.58 -0.87
N TRP A 108 -6.37 10.67 0.08
CA TRP A 108 -7.54 9.78 0.10
C TRP A 108 -8.84 10.51 0.36
N PHE A 109 -8.82 11.59 1.13
CA PHE A 109 -10.01 12.40 1.34
C PHE A 109 -10.28 13.34 0.17
N ALA A 110 -9.23 13.82 -0.51
CA ALA A 110 -9.38 14.72 -1.66
C ALA A 110 -9.74 13.98 -2.96
N TRP A 111 -9.14 12.81 -3.20
CA TRP A 111 -9.38 11.99 -4.39
C TRP A 111 -9.10 10.50 -4.12
N PRO A 112 -10.15 9.71 -3.80
CA PRO A 112 -10.04 8.27 -3.51
C PRO A 112 -9.55 7.37 -4.65
N ASN A 113 -9.31 7.89 -5.87
CA ASN A 113 -8.77 7.09 -6.97
C ASN A 113 -7.35 7.52 -7.38
N HIS A 114 -6.68 8.41 -6.64
CA HIS A 114 -5.43 9.04 -7.10
C HIS A 114 -4.31 8.05 -7.47
N MET A 115 -4.19 6.90 -6.80
CA MET A 115 -3.23 5.83 -7.16
C MET A 115 -3.86 4.63 -7.88
N LYS A 116 -5.13 4.70 -8.28
CA LYS A 116 -5.90 3.54 -8.76
C LYS A 116 -5.30 2.87 -9.99
N ILE A 117 -4.70 3.65 -10.89
CA ILE A 117 -4.05 3.14 -12.09
C ILE A 117 -2.85 2.23 -11.77
N PHE A 118 -2.21 2.46 -10.62
CA PHE A 118 -1.04 1.72 -10.16
C PHE A 118 -1.41 0.49 -9.32
N PHE A 119 -2.49 0.52 -8.54
CA PHE A 119 -2.72 -0.50 -7.50
C PHE A 119 -3.92 -1.42 -7.73
N ASN A 120 -5.03 -0.94 -8.29
CA ASN A 120 -6.31 -1.63 -8.10
C ASN A 120 -6.62 -2.76 -9.09
N ASN A 121 -5.92 -2.84 -10.24
CA ASN A 121 -6.18 -3.88 -11.23
C ASN A 121 -4.93 -4.72 -11.49
N LYS A 122 -4.90 -5.93 -10.92
CA LYS A 122 -3.77 -6.87 -11.05
C LYS A 122 -3.41 -7.18 -12.51
N GLY A 123 -4.40 -7.26 -13.41
CA GLY A 123 -4.17 -7.52 -14.83
C GLY A 123 -3.54 -6.33 -15.55
N VAL A 124 -3.97 -5.11 -15.23
CA VAL A 124 -3.34 -3.87 -15.74
C VAL A 124 -1.91 -3.76 -15.23
N VAL A 125 -1.71 -3.96 -13.92
CA VAL A 125 -0.38 -3.94 -13.30
C VAL A 125 0.55 -4.98 -13.90
N ALA A 126 0.06 -6.20 -14.14
CA ALA A 126 0.86 -7.24 -14.77
C ALA A 126 1.36 -6.82 -16.16
N LYS A 127 0.47 -6.29 -17.01
CA LYS A 127 0.81 -5.83 -18.36
C LYS A 127 1.76 -4.62 -18.36
N SER A 128 1.49 -3.64 -17.50
CA SER A 128 2.31 -2.41 -17.46
C SER A 128 3.70 -2.68 -16.91
N THR A 129 3.82 -3.43 -15.81
CA THR A 129 5.14 -3.81 -15.25
C THR A 129 5.96 -4.71 -16.17
N GLU A 130 5.33 -5.52 -17.02
CA GLU A 130 6.03 -6.32 -18.03
C GLU A 130 6.59 -5.47 -19.18
N ALA A 131 5.90 -4.38 -19.54
CA ALA A 131 6.28 -3.52 -20.66
C ALA A 131 7.06 -2.25 -20.28
N CYS A 132 7.11 -1.86 -19.01
CA CYS A 132 7.53 -0.51 -18.57
C CYS A 132 8.97 -0.13 -18.94
N ASN A 133 9.90 -1.09 -19.01
CA ASN A 133 11.28 -0.81 -19.42
C ASN A 133 11.43 -0.40 -20.89
N ASN A 134 10.36 -0.50 -21.71
CA ASN A 134 10.35 -0.02 -23.09
C ASN A 134 10.05 1.49 -23.21
N TYR A 135 9.79 2.17 -22.10
CA TYR A 135 9.43 3.59 -22.06
C TYR A 135 10.52 4.41 -21.36
N PRO A 136 10.69 5.68 -21.76
CA PRO A 136 11.63 6.59 -21.09
C PRO A 136 11.23 6.84 -19.64
N ALA A 137 12.22 6.78 -18.75
CA ALA A 137 12.07 7.20 -17.36
C ALA A 137 11.88 8.73 -17.28
N GLY A 138 11.04 9.20 -16.36
CA GLY A 138 10.80 10.60 -16.08
C GLY A 138 10.11 11.39 -17.20
N ASP A 139 9.47 10.72 -18.17
CA ASP A 139 8.70 11.39 -19.22
C ASP A 139 7.40 11.97 -18.67
N MET A 140 7.48 13.19 -18.15
CA MET A 140 6.34 13.92 -17.58
C MET A 140 5.23 14.21 -18.59
N SER A 141 5.45 14.04 -19.90
CA SER A 141 4.41 14.28 -20.91
C SER A 141 3.22 13.34 -20.76
N VAL A 142 3.39 12.18 -20.12
CA VAL A 142 2.30 11.22 -19.87
C VAL A 142 1.24 11.74 -18.90
N TRP A 143 1.56 12.73 -18.07
CA TRP A 143 0.58 13.38 -17.20
C TRP A 143 -0.26 14.43 -17.92
N ASN A 144 0.17 14.88 -19.09
CA ASN A 144 -0.52 15.89 -19.89
C ASN A 144 -1.59 15.22 -20.76
N TRP A 145 -2.79 15.10 -20.22
CA TRP A 145 -3.98 14.68 -20.97
C TRP A 145 -4.73 15.91 -21.47
N ALA A 146 -4.79 16.10 -22.79
CA ALA A 146 -5.56 17.15 -23.44
C ALA A 146 -6.71 16.54 -24.24
#